data_AF-A0A4R0J320-F1
#
_entry.id   AF-A0A4R0J320-F1
#
_cell.length_a   1.000
_cell.length_b   1.000
_cell.length_c   1.000
_cell.angle_alpha   90.00
_cell.angle_beta   90.00
_cell.angle_gamma   90.00
#
_symmetry.space_group_name_H-M   'P 1'
#
loop_
_entity.id
_entity.type
_entity.pdbx_description
1 polymer ?
#
loop_
_entity_poly.entity_id
_entity_poly.type
_entity_poly.pdbx_seq_one_letter_code
_entity_poly.pdbx_strand_id
1 'polypeptide(L)'
;MDAEPRHILYPPDWKQAGVVAHTDWATGCIRWFVSHDEWDAVHLQSQDGAVDLSPRQWFMLEAHAHELAHVLQITTTGFAYDLSCRLFSIVESAASKWADLERIYENRHEYADVLRSTLEVLDRPGPEGITPRAIVESLAFVQQKNFCYHDLTLDEMLQFLDTEVEDSDYRSAFDLAVTYLGANALRHFVHVANLSLYTTEPETVFVALLEEFAARASNLNSQSNHRIGTEFLGRHFPGMILGTAESQINAGLIHPALARNAADLANHSRLVIGDYARMYAADLNGETVDLLRTTMYFPATDEGRTPIRPSRSDVRFEDGDLSMSALRYYNAVSEILVWDLEPPESAPESAPSPTPGTQASEFGAAPELILVTLSRENLTSRTEQNVVCELFGELGSDPRLARAYRGMVTLQFGDPNWQPDLMDGDVQVCLRYFFDRFPHLLYFLLKNEEVADHPLSFVWAAYASDAQVRLSDGQGIGVRMNDGVLAVALRAVGAAADFAAQQGESRSTMLVHLEGLPLAIAGPIRSAVFGS
;
A
#
# COMPACT_ATOMS: atom_id res chain seq x y z
N MET A 1 -7.64 -30.11 27.23
CA MET A 1 -8.44 -30.75 26.17
C MET A 1 -8.54 -29.72 25.08
N ASP A 2 -7.79 -29.99 24.03
CA ASP A 2 -7.37 -29.08 22.99
C ASP A 2 -8.55 -28.77 22.07
N ALA A 3 -9.00 -27.52 22.09
CA ALA A 3 -9.77 -26.97 21.00
C ALA A 3 -8.83 -26.07 20.22
N GLU A 4 -8.10 -26.63 19.24
CA GLU A 4 -7.44 -25.80 18.24
C GLU A 4 -8.51 -25.29 17.28
N PRO A 5 -8.77 -23.98 17.19
CA PRO A 5 -9.61 -23.45 16.14
C PRO A 5 -8.78 -23.44 14.87
N ARG A 6 -9.02 -24.40 13.97
CA ARG A 6 -8.28 -24.49 12.70
C ARG A 6 -9.25 -24.41 11.52
N HIS A 7 -9.69 -23.19 11.21
CA HIS A 7 -10.32 -22.87 9.93
C HIS A 7 -9.39 -23.33 8.79
N ILE A 8 -9.98 -24.05 7.82
CA ILE A 8 -9.69 -24.20 6.38
C ILE A 8 -10.04 -25.64 5.94
N LEU A 9 -10.64 -25.74 4.75
CA LEU A 9 -11.06 -26.96 4.06
C LEU A 9 -9.87 -27.82 3.54
N TYR A 10 -8.72 -27.82 4.22
CA TYR A 10 -7.57 -28.60 3.77
C TYR A 10 -7.78 -30.11 4.00
N PRO A 11 -7.31 -30.97 3.07
CA PRO A 11 -7.30 -32.42 3.24
C PRO A 11 -6.74 -32.86 4.62
N PRO A 12 -7.31 -33.93 5.21
CA PRO A 12 -6.94 -34.41 6.56
C PRO A 12 -5.45 -34.78 6.73
N ASP A 13 -4.73 -35.00 5.64
CA ASP A 13 -3.34 -35.48 5.65
C ASP A 13 -2.32 -34.32 5.63
N TRP A 14 -2.77 -33.05 5.66
CA TRP A 14 -1.91 -31.86 5.57
C TRP A 14 -1.29 -31.43 6.92
N LYS A 15 -1.32 -32.27 7.96
CA LYS A 15 -0.55 -32.01 9.18
C LYS A 15 0.92 -32.37 8.92
N GLN A 16 1.69 -31.42 8.42
CA GLN A 16 3.14 -31.58 8.32
C GLN A 16 3.78 -31.34 9.70
N ALA A 17 4.48 -32.34 10.22
CA ALA A 17 5.32 -32.17 11.40
C ALA A 17 6.49 -31.23 11.04
N GLY A 18 6.74 -30.21 11.87
CA GLY A 18 7.85 -29.26 11.66
C GLY A 18 7.46 -27.92 11.03
N VAL A 19 6.17 -27.66 10.78
CA VAL A 19 5.70 -26.36 10.26
C VAL A 19 5.58 -25.33 11.39
N VAL A 20 6.18 -24.16 11.20
CA VAL A 20 6.14 -23.03 12.16
C VAL A 20 5.08 -22.00 11.79
N ALA A 21 4.82 -21.81 10.50
CA ALA A 21 3.73 -20.99 9.99
C ALA A 21 3.21 -21.51 8.64
N HIS A 22 2.02 -21.06 8.24
CA HIS A 22 1.45 -21.34 6.92
C HIS A 22 0.45 -20.25 6.52
N THR A 23 0.51 -19.78 5.28
CA THR A 23 -0.44 -18.83 4.70
C THR A 23 -1.66 -19.54 4.15
N ASP A 24 -2.84 -19.10 4.58
CA ASP A 24 -4.07 -19.45 3.91
C ASP A 24 -4.25 -18.63 2.63
N TRP A 25 -4.02 -19.26 1.48
CA TRP A 25 -4.18 -18.62 0.17
C TRP A 25 -5.59 -18.07 -0.09
N ALA A 26 -6.63 -18.58 0.58
CA ALA A 26 -7.99 -18.08 0.42
C ALA A 26 -8.23 -16.77 1.16
N THR A 27 -7.53 -16.53 2.28
CA THR A 27 -7.81 -15.38 3.15
C THR A 27 -6.61 -14.44 3.30
N GLY A 28 -5.43 -14.88 2.88
CA GLY A 28 -4.14 -14.23 3.19
C GLY A 28 -3.77 -14.29 4.66
N CYS A 29 -4.51 -15.01 5.51
CA CYS A 29 -4.18 -15.12 6.92
C CYS A 29 -2.98 -16.04 7.13
N ILE A 30 -1.97 -15.54 7.83
CA ILE A 30 -0.84 -16.37 8.26
C ILE A 30 -1.21 -17.05 9.57
N ARG A 31 -1.12 -18.37 9.57
CA ARG A 31 -1.31 -19.16 10.75
C ARG A 31 0.01 -19.49 11.42
N TRP A 32 0.16 -19.03 12.65
CA TRP A 32 1.32 -19.36 13.49
C TRP A 32 1.09 -20.62 14.31
N PHE A 33 2.13 -21.46 14.38
CA PHE A 33 2.19 -22.65 15.24
C PHE A 33 3.14 -22.47 16.44
N VAL A 34 3.56 -21.23 16.67
CA VAL A 34 4.32 -20.74 17.82
C VAL A 34 3.49 -19.67 18.54
N SER A 35 3.73 -19.44 19.83
CA SER A 35 3.00 -18.41 20.59
C SER A 35 3.44 -17.00 20.20
N HIS A 36 2.52 -16.03 20.30
CA HIS A 36 2.80 -14.62 20.02
C HIS A 36 3.99 -14.08 20.84
N ASP A 37 4.02 -14.34 22.16
CA ASP A 37 5.14 -13.95 23.02
C ASP A 37 6.51 -14.52 22.56
N GLU A 38 6.50 -15.73 21.97
CA GLU A 38 7.74 -16.36 21.47
C GLU A 38 8.19 -15.67 20.18
N TRP A 39 7.25 -15.35 19.29
CA TRP A 39 7.50 -14.60 18.07
C TRP A 39 8.03 -13.19 18.36
N ASP A 40 7.35 -12.44 19.21
CA ASP A 40 7.72 -11.06 19.56
C ASP A 40 9.11 -10.99 20.20
N ALA A 41 9.44 -11.95 21.07
CA ALA A 41 10.76 -12.04 21.66
C ALA A 41 11.86 -12.28 20.60
N VAL A 42 11.61 -13.12 19.60
CA VAL A 42 12.53 -13.35 18.48
C VAL A 42 12.66 -12.10 17.62
N HIS A 43 11.54 -11.45 17.30
CA HIS A 43 11.53 -10.25 16.50
C HIS A 43 12.33 -9.11 17.16
N LEU A 44 12.08 -8.83 18.44
CA LEU A 44 12.82 -7.83 19.21
C LEU A 44 14.32 -8.15 19.30
N GLN A 45 14.68 -9.42 19.49
CA GLN A 45 16.09 -9.84 19.50
C GLN A 45 16.76 -9.66 18.13
N SER A 46 16.04 -9.91 17.03
CA SER A 46 16.59 -9.70 15.68
C SER A 46 16.89 -8.24 15.37
N GLN A 47 16.22 -7.30 16.05
CA GLN A 47 16.47 -5.86 15.93
C GLN A 47 17.69 -5.41 16.75
N ASP A 48 18.04 -6.14 17.81
CA ASP A 48 19.23 -5.90 18.61
C ASP A 48 20.42 -6.63 17.95
N GLY A 49 21.07 -5.96 16.98
CA GLY A 49 22.17 -6.52 16.17
C GLY A 49 23.41 -7.00 16.95
N ALA A 50 23.41 -6.92 18.28
CA ALA A 50 24.41 -7.52 19.17
C ALA A 50 24.08 -8.96 19.61
N VAL A 51 22.86 -9.45 19.37
CA VAL A 51 22.38 -10.76 19.83
C VAL A 51 22.44 -11.79 18.70
N ASP A 52 23.15 -12.89 18.95
CA ASP A 52 23.19 -14.03 18.03
C ASP A 52 21.93 -14.89 18.21
N LEU A 53 21.08 -14.93 17.18
CA LEU A 53 19.86 -15.74 17.20
C LEU A 53 20.21 -17.23 17.09
N SER A 54 19.52 -18.08 17.87
CA SER A 54 19.68 -19.53 17.73
C SER A 54 19.13 -20.02 16.37
N PRO A 55 19.55 -21.21 15.88
CA PRO A 55 19.07 -21.75 14.61
C PRO A 55 17.55 -21.83 14.50
N ARG A 56 16.86 -22.15 15.60
CA ARG A 56 15.38 -22.18 15.64
C ARG A 56 14.78 -20.79 15.47
N GLN A 57 15.39 -19.77 16.06
CA GLN A 57 14.89 -18.40 15.97
C GLN A 57 15.13 -17.81 14.57
N TRP A 58 16.29 -18.12 13.96
CA TRP A 58 16.52 -17.83 12.54
C TRP A 58 15.48 -18.50 11.65
N PHE A 59 15.22 -19.78 11.86
CA PHE A 59 14.17 -20.49 11.13
C PHE A 59 12.78 -19.86 11.30
N MET A 60 12.43 -19.39 12.50
CA MET A 60 11.17 -18.68 12.74
C MET A 60 11.09 -17.35 11.98
N LEU A 61 12.16 -16.54 12.00
CA LEU A 61 12.23 -15.26 11.28
C LEU A 61 12.13 -15.47 9.76
N GLU A 62 12.81 -16.49 9.26
CA GLU A 62 12.75 -16.89 7.86
C GLU A 62 11.37 -17.37 7.44
N ALA A 63 10.74 -18.25 8.22
CA ALA A 63 9.38 -18.69 7.97
C ALA A 63 8.41 -17.48 7.95
N HIS A 64 8.60 -16.50 8.83
CA HIS A 64 7.80 -15.27 8.79
C HIS A 64 7.98 -14.49 7.51
N ALA A 65 9.23 -14.27 7.09
CA ALA A 65 9.51 -13.55 5.86
C ALA A 65 8.92 -14.26 4.63
N HIS A 66 8.97 -15.60 4.61
CA HIS A 66 8.41 -16.43 3.54
C HIS A 66 6.88 -16.31 3.47
N GLU A 67 6.19 -16.54 4.58
CA GLU A 67 4.73 -16.46 4.60
C GLU A 67 4.22 -15.03 4.33
N LEU A 68 4.93 -14.02 4.84
CA LEU A 68 4.64 -12.63 4.51
C LEU A 68 4.81 -12.34 3.02
N ALA A 69 5.81 -12.92 2.37
CA ALA A 69 6.00 -12.78 0.93
C ALA A 69 4.78 -13.32 0.15
N HIS A 70 4.17 -14.43 0.58
CA HIS A 70 2.94 -14.93 -0.05
C HIS A 70 1.76 -13.97 0.12
N VAL A 71 1.53 -13.43 1.31
CA VAL A 71 0.46 -12.43 1.53
C VAL A 71 0.66 -11.22 0.61
N LEU A 72 1.89 -10.76 0.49
CA LEU A 72 2.23 -9.65 -0.40
C LEU A 72 2.01 -10.03 -1.87
N GLN A 73 2.39 -11.23 -2.30
CA GLN A 73 2.10 -11.71 -3.64
C GLN A 73 0.58 -11.71 -3.91
N ILE A 74 -0.24 -12.18 -2.97
CA ILE A 74 -1.72 -12.18 -3.09
C ILE A 74 -2.26 -10.76 -3.19
N THR A 75 -1.78 -9.84 -2.36
CA THR A 75 -2.33 -8.47 -2.27
C THR A 75 -1.73 -7.49 -3.29
N THR A 76 -0.74 -7.90 -4.08
CA THR A 76 -0.09 -7.03 -5.07
C THR A 76 -0.12 -7.55 -6.51
N THR A 77 -0.27 -8.86 -6.73
CA THR A 77 -0.25 -9.47 -8.07
C THR A 77 -1.64 -9.96 -8.49
N GLY A 78 -2.01 -9.74 -9.75
CA GLY A 78 -3.32 -10.12 -10.26
C GLY A 78 -3.57 -11.64 -10.23
N PHE A 79 -2.56 -12.47 -10.54
CA PHE A 79 -2.70 -13.93 -10.54
C PHE A 79 -3.03 -14.49 -9.16
N ALA A 80 -2.24 -14.12 -8.14
CA ALA A 80 -2.43 -14.64 -6.80
C ALA A 80 -3.72 -14.08 -6.17
N TYR A 81 -4.08 -12.82 -6.46
CA TYR A 81 -5.35 -12.24 -6.03
C TYR A 81 -6.56 -12.97 -6.63
N ASP A 82 -6.55 -13.20 -7.95
CA ASP A 82 -7.64 -13.91 -8.63
C ASP A 82 -7.75 -15.37 -8.16
N LEU A 83 -6.62 -16.06 -7.96
CA LEU A 83 -6.60 -17.39 -7.36
C LEU A 83 -7.21 -17.38 -5.95
N SER A 84 -6.85 -16.40 -5.14
CA SER A 84 -7.39 -16.19 -3.79
C SER A 84 -8.90 -15.97 -3.81
N CYS A 85 -9.41 -15.11 -4.70
CA CYS A 85 -10.85 -14.91 -4.91
C CYS A 85 -11.59 -16.21 -5.28
N ARG A 86 -11.01 -17.02 -6.17
CA ARG A 86 -11.58 -18.31 -6.57
C ARG A 86 -11.64 -19.29 -5.40
N LEU A 87 -10.57 -19.37 -4.60
CA LEU A 87 -10.54 -20.19 -3.39
C LEU A 87 -11.54 -19.70 -2.33
N PHE A 88 -11.62 -18.38 -2.11
CA PHE A 88 -12.55 -17.78 -1.15
C PHE A 88 -14.00 -18.04 -1.53
N SER A 89 -14.34 -18.02 -2.83
CA SER A 89 -15.69 -18.34 -3.32
C SER A 89 -16.13 -19.77 -2.93
N ILE A 90 -15.18 -20.71 -2.87
CA ILE A 90 -15.46 -22.08 -2.40
C ILE A 90 -15.74 -22.08 -0.89
N VAL A 91 -14.95 -21.33 -0.12
CA VAL A 91 -15.16 -21.16 1.33
C VAL A 91 -16.53 -20.52 1.61
N GLU A 92 -16.90 -19.46 0.88
CA GLU A 92 -18.19 -18.80 1.00
C GLU A 92 -19.36 -19.74 0.64
N SER A 93 -19.21 -20.53 -0.42
CA SER A 93 -20.20 -21.55 -0.78
C SER A 93 -20.36 -22.59 0.33
N ALA A 94 -19.26 -23.00 0.97
CA ALA A 94 -19.30 -23.94 2.08
C ALA A 94 -19.97 -23.34 3.32
N ALA A 95 -19.61 -22.10 3.66
CA ALA A 95 -20.19 -21.34 4.76
C ALA A 95 -21.70 -21.13 4.56
N SER A 96 -22.12 -20.75 3.36
CA SER A 96 -23.53 -20.52 3.01
C SER A 96 -24.38 -21.80 3.09
N LYS A 97 -23.81 -22.95 2.68
CA LYS A 97 -24.53 -24.23 2.71
C LYS A 97 -24.71 -24.78 4.12
N TRP A 98 -23.67 -24.70 4.95
CA TRP A 98 -23.63 -25.43 6.22
C TRP A 98 -23.87 -24.54 7.45
N ALA A 99 -23.60 -23.23 7.35
CA ALA A 99 -23.76 -22.21 8.40
C ALA A 99 -23.06 -22.52 9.75
N ASP A 100 -22.26 -23.57 9.80
CA ASP A 100 -21.63 -24.13 10.99
C ASP A 100 -20.28 -24.77 10.60
N LEU A 101 -19.22 -24.37 11.30
CA LEU A 101 -17.84 -24.76 10.99
C LEU A 101 -17.60 -26.25 11.20
N GLU A 102 -18.20 -26.88 12.21
CA GLU A 102 -18.07 -28.32 12.46
C GLU A 102 -18.61 -29.10 11.27
N ARG A 103 -19.80 -28.71 10.77
CA ARG A 103 -20.41 -29.32 9.58
C ARG A 103 -19.63 -29.06 8.30
N ILE A 104 -19.07 -27.87 8.12
CA ILE A 104 -18.18 -27.59 6.99
C ILE A 104 -17.00 -28.56 7.00
N TYR A 105 -16.39 -28.76 8.18
CA TYR A 105 -15.25 -29.67 8.33
C TYR A 105 -15.64 -31.13 8.09
N GLU A 106 -16.74 -31.61 8.66
CA GLU A 106 -17.27 -32.97 8.43
C GLU A 106 -17.53 -33.25 6.94
N ASN A 107 -18.00 -32.23 6.20
CA ASN A 107 -18.37 -32.33 4.80
C ASN A 107 -17.30 -31.77 3.84
N ARG A 108 -16.06 -31.56 4.31
CA ARG A 108 -14.97 -30.98 3.49
C ARG A 108 -14.65 -31.77 2.22
N HIS A 109 -14.91 -33.08 2.23
CA HIS A 109 -14.73 -33.96 1.09
C HIS A 109 -15.61 -33.56 -0.12
N GLU A 110 -16.75 -32.90 0.10
CA GLU A 110 -17.61 -32.40 -0.98
C GLU A 110 -16.96 -31.28 -1.79
N TYR A 111 -16.02 -30.55 -1.20
CA TYR A 111 -15.32 -29.43 -1.83
C TYR A 111 -13.92 -29.80 -2.32
N ALA A 112 -13.44 -31.01 -1.99
CA ALA A 112 -12.07 -31.43 -2.24
C ALA A 112 -11.71 -31.42 -3.74
N ASP A 113 -12.62 -31.85 -4.63
CA ASP A 113 -12.36 -31.87 -6.07
C ASP A 113 -12.34 -30.46 -6.67
N VAL A 114 -13.21 -29.56 -6.21
CA VAL A 114 -13.23 -28.16 -6.67
C VAL A 114 -12.00 -27.41 -6.17
N LEU A 115 -11.61 -27.62 -4.91
CA LEU A 115 -10.36 -27.08 -4.35
C LEU A 115 -9.15 -27.60 -5.11
N ARG A 116 -9.07 -28.91 -5.37
CA ARG A 116 -7.97 -29.50 -6.15
C ARG A 116 -7.91 -28.91 -7.55
N SER A 117 -9.02 -28.87 -8.27
CA SER A 117 -9.13 -28.23 -9.59
C SER A 117 -8.71 -26.76 -9.56
N THR A 118 -9.01 -26.04 -8.49
CA THR A 118 -8.64 -24.63 -8.34
C THR A 118 -7.16 -24.46 -8.02
N LEU A 119 -6.53 -25.44 -7.37
CA LEU A 119 -5.10 -25.42 -7.06
C LEU A 119 -4.24 -25.98 -8.20
N GLU A 120 -4.78 -26.84 -9.05
CA GLU A 120 -4.06 -27.45 -10.20
C GLU A 120 -3.49 -26.41 -11.18
N VAL A 121 -4.03 -25.18 -11.20
CA VAL A 121 -3.45 -24.06 -11.96
C VAL A 121 -2.03 -23.75 -11.49
N LEU A 122 -1.70 -23.94 -10.21
CA LEU A 122 -0.35 -23.77 -9.68
C LEU A 122 0.65 -24.80 -10.24
N ASP A 123 0.15 -25.93 -10.72
CA ASP A 123 0.96 -27.07 -11.16
C ASP A 123 1.00 -27.19 -12.69
N ARG A 124 0.40 -26.23 -13.41
CA ARG A 124 0.42 -26.23 -14.88
C ARG A 124 1.84 -26.01 -15.39
N PRO A 125 2.36 -26.88 -16.27
CA PRO A 125 3.69 -26.72 -16.83
C PRO A 125 3.70 -25.69 -17.97
N GLY A 126 4.65 -24.77 -17.92
CA GLY A 126 5.03 -23.85 -18.98
C GLY A 126 6.30 -24.29 -19.73
N PRO A 127 6.89 -23.39 -20.54
CA PRO A 127 8.20 -23.60 -21.16
C PRO A 127 9.27 -23.97 -20.11
N GLU A 128 10.20 -24.85 -20.47
CA GLU A 128 11.23 -25.40 -19.56
C GLU A 128 10.66 -26.14 -18.34
N GLY A 129 9.36 -26.50 -18.36
CA GLY A 129 8.70 -27.20 -17.25
C GLY A 129 8.41 -26.33 -16.04
N ILE A 130 8.58 -25.00 -16.13
CA ILE A 130 8.30 -24.10 -15.02
C ILE A 130 6.81 -24.10 -14.70
N THR A 131 6.44 -24.05 -13.42
CA THR A 131 5.05 -23.98 -12.96
C THR A 131 4.80 -22.66 -12.24
N PRO A 132 3.54 -22.19 -12.12
CA PRO A 132 3.25 -21.02 -11.30
C PRO A 132 3.65 -21.22 -9.83
N ARG A 133 3.51 -22.44 -9.29
CA ARG A 133 4.00 -22.81 -7.95
C ARG A 133 5.48 -22.53 -7.83
N ALA A 134 6.29 -23.02 -8.77
CA ALA A 134 7.73 -22.79 -8.74
C ALA A 134 8.08 -21.30 -8.82
N ILE A 135 7.34 -20.50 -9.59
CA ILE A 135 7.54 -19.04 -9.65
C ILE A 135 7.23 -18.39 -8.29
N VAL A 136 6.10 -18.75 -7.69
CA VAL A 136 5.63 -18.23 -6.40
C VAL A 136 6.58 -18.60 -5.26
N GLU A 137 6.95 -19.88 -5.14
CA GLU A 137 7.80 -20.38 -4.06
C GLU A 137 9.25 -19.91 -4.20
N SER A 138 9.82 -19.96 -5.42
CA SER A 138 11.17 -19.42 -5.65
C SER A 138 11.21 -17.92 -5.38
N LEU A 139 10.16 -17.17 -5.72
CA LEU A 139 10.06 -15.73 -5.41
C LEU A 139 10.01 -15.48 -3.90
N ALA A 140 9.16 -16.21 -3.17
CA ALA A 140 9.04 -16.10 -1.73
C ALA A 140 10.36 -16.45 -1.03
N PHE A 141 11.04 -17.53 -1.46
CA PHE A 141 12.33 -17.93 -0.91
C PHE A 141 13.43 -16.88 -1.13
N VAL A 142 13.55 -16.35 -2.36
CA VAL A 142 14.55 -15.32 -2.66
C VAL A 142 14.25 -14.04 -1.87
N GLN A 143 12.97 -13.69 -1.67
CA GLN A 143 12.58 -12.55 -0.84
C GLN A 143 12.87 -12.79 0.65
N GLN A 144 12.57 -13.98 1.17
CA GLN A 144 12.93 -14.42 2.52
C GLN A 144 14.44 -14.24 2.76
N LYS A 145 15.28 -14.79 1.87
CA LYS A 145 16.73 -14.73 2.04
C LYS A 145 17.27 -13.31 1.91
N ASN A 146 16.78 -12.52 0.97
CA ASN A 146 17.16 -11.09 0.88
C ASN A 146 16.68 -10.25 2.08
N PHE A 147 15.59 -10.66 2.73
CA PHE A 147 15.10 -10.01 3.94
C PHE A 147 15.95 -10.38 5.16
N CYS A 148 16.29 -11.65 5.33
CA CYS A 148 17.03 -12.14 6.50
C CYS A 148 18.54 -11.89 6.42
N TYR A 149 19.10 -11.81 5.21
CA TYR A 149 20.55 -11.68 4.99
C TYR A 149 20.88 -10.48 4.10
N HIS A 150 21.73 -9.60 4.63
CA HIS A 150 22.17 -8.42 3.91
C HIS A 150 23.25 -8.72 2.88
N ASP A 151 23.24 -7.96 1.78
CA ASP A 151 24.31 -7.97 0.77
C ASP A 151 24.60 -9.35 0.14
N LEU A 152 23.61 -10.25 0.12
CA LEU A 152 23.76 -11.57 -0.50
C LEU A 152 24.32 -11.46 -1.91
N THR A 153 25.41 -12.19 -2.14
CA THR A 153 25.94 -12.43 -3.47
C THR A 153 25.15 -13.56 -4.14
N LEU A 154 25.28 -13.66 -5.47
CA LEU A 154 24.65 -14.77 -6.21
C LEU A 154 25.20 -16.12 -5.74
N ASP A 155 26.50 -16.22 -5.46
CA ASP A 155 27.13 -17.47 -5.01
C ASP A 155 26.60 -17.89 -3.63
N GLU A 156 26.41 -16.95 -2.71
CA GLU A 156 25.81 -17.21 -1.39
C GLU A 156 24.34 -17.64 -1.52
N MET A 157 23.56 -16.99 -2.39
CA MET A 157 22.17 -17.41 -2.67
C MET A 157 22.12 -18.84 -3.24
N LEU A 158 22.99 -19.16 -4.20
CA LEU A 158 23.09 -20.51 -4.76
C LEU A 158 23.50 -21.54 -3.70
N GLN A 159 24.39 -21.16 -2.78
CA GLN A 159 24.74 -22.01 -1.65
C GLN A 159 23.52 -22.31 -0.77
N PHE A 160 22.70 -21.31 -0.42
CA PHE A 160 21.46 -21.54 0.31
C PHE A 160 20.53 -22.51 -0.42
N LEU A 161 20.34 -22.32 -1.72
CA LEU A 161 19.51 -23.19 -2.56
C LEU A 161 20.05 -24.62 -2.66
N ASP A 162 21.36 -24.82 -2.58
CA ASP A 162 21.99 -26.14 -2.62
C ASP A 162 21.98 -26.85 -1.26
N THR A 163 21.95 -26.10 -0.14
CA THR A 163 22.02 -26.68 1.21
C THR A 163 20.69 -26.82 1.92
N GLU A 164 19.72 -25.95 1.65
CA GLU A 164 18.48 -25.84 2.44
C GLU A 164 17.21 -26.22 1.68
N VAL A 165 17.27 -26.24 0.35
CA VAL A 165 16.11 -26.52 -0.50
C VAL A 165 16.12 -27.96 -0.97
N GLU A 166 15.24 -28.79 -0.40
CA GLU A 166 15.01 -30.16 -0.87
C GLU A 166 14.00 -30.23 -2.03
N ASP A 167 13.01 -29.34 -2.03
CA ASP A 167 11.94 -29.30 -3.03
C ASP A 167 12.31 -28.40 -4.21
N SER A 168 12.17 -28.92 -5.44
CA SER A 168 12.49 -28.18 -6.65
C SER A 168 11.70 -26.88 -6.83
N ASP A 169 10.51 -26.77 -6.26
CA ASP A 169 9.66 -25.58 -6.46
C ASP A 169 10.26 -24.30 -5.87
N TYR A 170 11.04 -24.42 -4.79
CA TYR A 170 11.70 -23.29 -4.13
C TYR A 170 12.93 -22.76 -4.89
N ARG A 171 13.41 -23.48 -5.93
CA ARG A 171 14.60 -23.08 -6.69
C ARG A 171 14.42 -22.98 -8.19
N SER A 172 13.49 -23.72 -8.78
CA SER A 172 13.43 -23.93 -10.25
C SER A 172 13.28 -22.63 -11.04
N ALA A 173 12.46 -21.68 -10.58
CA ALA A 173 12.31 -20.41 -11.28
C ALA A 173 13.58 -19.55 -11.19
N PHE A 174 14.27 -19.60 -10.04
CA PHE A 174 15.53 -18.87 -9.85
C PHE A 174 16.68 -19.49 -10.65
N ASP A 175 16.77 -20.82 -10.72
CA ASP A 175 17.76 -21.51 -11.54
C ASP A 175 17.63 -21.16 -13.04
N LEU A 176 16.39 -21.07 -13.54
CA LEU A 176 16.13 -20.52 -14.88
C LEU A 176 16.58 -19.07 -14.99
N ALA A 177 16.26 -18.23 -13.99
CA ALA A 177 16.71 -16.85 -13.98
C ALA A 177 18.25 -16.73 -14.03
N VAL A 178 18.98 -17.60 -13.32
CA VAL A 178 20.45 -17.69 -13.38
C VAL A 178 20.93 -18.08 -14.77
N THR A 179 20.25 -19.01 -15.42
CA THR A 179 20.58 -19.46 -16.78
C THR A 179 20.44 -18.33 -17.81
N TYR A 180 19.36 -17.54 -17.74
CA TYR A 180 19.07 -16.50 -18.74
C TYR A 180 19.72 -15.14 -18.41
N LEU A 181 19.77 -14.75 -17.13
CA LEU A 181 20.23 -13.44 -16.69
C LEU A 181 21.68 -13.43 -16.17
N GLY A 182 22.26 -14.61 -15.93
CA GLY A 182 23.62 -14.78 -15.42
C GLY A 182 23.83 -14.07 -14.08
N ALA A 183 24.91 -13.30 -13.97
CA ALA A 183 25.27 -12.56 -12.75
C ALA A 183 24.21 -11.54 -12.29
N ASN A 184 23.25 -11.18 -13.15
CA ASN A 184 22.18 -10.24 -12.79
C ASN A 184 20.91 -10.93 -12.26
N ALA A 185 20.88 -12.26 -12.16
CA ALA A 185 19.68 -13.02 -11.76
C ALA A 185 19.14 -12.56 -10.40
N LEU A 186 19.99 -12.45 -9.37
CA LEU A 186 19.57 -12.02 -8.03
C LEU A 186 18.91 -10.63 -8.03
N ARG A 187 19.30 -9.75 -8.95
CA ARG A 187 18.76 -8.39 -9.08
C ARG A 187 17.43 -8.36 -9.83
N HIS A 188 17.32 -9.09 -10.94
CA HIS A 188 16.18 -8.96 -11.86
C HIS A 188 15.11 -10.03 -11.67
N PHE A 189 15.43 -11.17 -11.04
CA PHE A 189 14.50 -12.28 -10.85
C PHE A 189 13.20 -11.84 -10.17
N VAL A 190 13.30 -11.12 -9.04
CA VAL A 190 12.13 -10.64 -8.28
C VAL A 190 11.20 -9.83 -9.18
N HIS A 191 11.76 -9.01 -10.07
CA HIS A 191 11.00 -8.20 -11.00
C HIS A 191 10.29 -9.06 -12.06
N VAL A 192 11.03 -9.97 -12.69
CA VAL A 192 10.50 -10.85 -13.74
C VAL A 192 9.41 -11.77 -13.19
N ALA A 193 9.64 -12.37 -12.02
CA ALA A 193 8.66 -13.21 -11.34
C ALA A 193 7.37 -12.44 -11.05
N ASN A 194 7.45 -11.25 -10.45
CA ASN A 194 6.27 -10.41 -10.20
C ASN A 194 5.52 -10.04 -11.49
N LEU A 195 6.23 -9.65 -12.55
CA LEU A 195 5.60 -9.33 -13.84
C LEU A 195 4.92 -10.55 -14.47
N SER A 196 5.48 -11.74 -14.30
CA SER A 196 4.79 -12.95 -14.76
C SER A 196 3.48 -13.17 -14.00
N LEU A 197 3.47 -12.93 -12.69
CA LEU A 197 2.28 -13.01 -11.82
C LEU A 197 1.25 -11.90 -12.10
N TYR A 198 1.55 -10.93 -12.97
CA TYR A 198 0.55 -9.97 -13.48
C TYR A 198 -0.29 -10.54 -14.62
N THR A 199 -0.12 -11.83 -14.92
CA THR A 199 -0.81 -12.48 -16.03
C THR A 199 -1.66 -13.66 -15.56
N THR A 200 -2.65 -14.06 -16.36
CA THR A 200 -3.42 -15.29 -16.14
C THR A 200 -2.59 -16.56 -16.30
N GLU A 201 -1.44 -16.47 -16.97
CA GLU A 201 -0.59 -17.60 -17.35
C GLU A 201 0.90 -17.30 -17.07
N PRO A 202 1.27 -17.14 -15.77
CA PRO A 202 2.62 -16.75 -15.39
C PRO A 202 3.67 -17.72 -15.93
N GLU A 203 3.38 -19.02 -15.93
CA GLU A 203 4.29 -20.04 -16.44
C GLU A 203 4.58 -19.89 -17.94
N THR A 204 3.63 -19.35 -18.71
CA THR A 204 3.78 -19.14 -20.15
C THR A 204 4.67 -17.93 -20.45
N VAL A 205 4.57 -16.87 -19.66
CA VAL A 205 5.28 -15.59 -19.94
C VAL A 205 6.65 -15.48 -19.26
N PHE A 206 6.91 -16.27 -18.21
CA PHE A 206 8.10 -16.13 -17.36
C PHE A 206 9.42 -16.22 -18.14
N VAL A 207 9.61 -17.27 -18.95
CA VAL A 207 10.84 -17.45 -19.75
C VAL A 207 11.00 -16.34 -20.77
N ALA A 208 9.92 -15.93 -21.43
CA ALA A 208 9.95 -14.84 -22.41
C ALA A 208 10.33 -13.48 -21.76
N LEU A 209 9.87 -13.23 -20.53
CA LEU A 209 10.29 -12.07 -19.74
C LEU A 209 11.77 -12.15 -19.33
N LEU A 210 12.29 -13.33 -18.99
CA LEU A 210 13.71 -13.52 -18.70
C LEU A 210 14.57 -13.18 -19.93
N GLU A 211 14.19 -13.64 -21.12
CA GLU A 211 14.86 -13.30 -22.38
C GLU A 211 14.82 -11.79 -22.66
N GLU A 212 13.67 -11.16 -22.49
CA GLU A 212 13.50 -9.72 -22.70
C GLU A 212 14.35 -8.91 -21.72
N PHE A 213 14.40 -9.32 -20.45
CA PHE A 213 15.24 -8.68 -19.44
C PHE A 213 16.72 -8.92 -19.70
N ALA A 214 17.13 -10.12 -20.12
CA ALA A 214 18.52 -10.39 -20.51
C ALA A 214 18.98 -9.46 -21.65
N ALA A 215 18.08 -9.15 -22.59
CA ALA A 215 18.39 -8.31 -23.74
C ALA A 215 18.36 -6.80 -23.42
N ARG A 216 17.47 -6.34 -22.53
CA ARG A 216 17.13 -4.91 -22.41
C ARG A 216 17.17 -4.35 -20.99
N ALA A 217 17.15 -5.18 -19.96
CA ALA A 217 17.07 -4.68 -18.58
C ALA A 217 18.34 -3.87 -18.24
N SER A 218 18.11 -2.72 -17.62
CA SER A 218 19.16 -1.90 -17.06
C SER A 218 19.42 -2.29 -15.62
N ASN A 219 20.68 -2.33 -15.27
CA ASN A 219 21.14 -2.48 -13.90
C ASN A 219 20.85 -1.24 -13.04
N LEU A 220 20.64 -0.08 -13.67
CA LEU A 220 20.58 1.22 -13.00
C LEU A 220 19.16 1.71 -12.70
N ASN A 221 18.13 1.12 -13.32
CA ASN A 221 16.80 1.74 -13.33
C ASN A 221 15.67 0.69 -13.39
N SER A 222 15.14 0.30 -12.23
CA SER A 222 14.05 -0.67 -12.18
C SER A 222 12.71 -0.12 -12.68
N GLN A 223 12.44 1.18 -12.63
CA GLN A 223 11.24 1.76 -13.27
C GLN A 223 11.28 1.55 -14.79
N SER A 224 12.46 1.74 -15.39
CA SER A 224 12.66 1.43 -16.81
C SER A 224 12.47 -0.05 -17.10
N ASN A 225 12.96 -0.94 -16.22
CA ASN A 225 12.77 -2.39 -16.37
C ASN A 225 11.29 -2.79 -16.23
N HIS A 226 10.56 -2.17 -15.30
CA HIS A 226 9.13 -2.41 -15.16
C HIS A 226 8.37 -2.00 -16.41
N ARG A 227 8.68 -0.83 -16.96
CA ARG A 227 8.10 -0.38 -18.23
C ARG A 227 8.48 -1.32 -19.39
N ILE A 228 9.72 -1.80 -19.45
CA ILE A 228 10.13 -2.79 -20.46
C ILE A 228 9.25 -4.04 -20.35
N GLY A 229 9.09 -4.58 -19.14
CA GLY A 229 8.27 -5.76 -18.90
C GLY A 229 6.79 -5.56 -19.22
N THR A 230 6.18 -4.48 -18.73
CA THR A 230 4.77 -4.17 -18.99
C THR A 230 4.49 -3.85 -20.46
N GLU A 231 5.36 -3.10 -21.15
CA GLU A 231 5.26 -2.88 -22.60
C GLU A 231 5.41 -4.18 -23.39
N PHE A 232 6.34 -5.06 -22.97
CA PHE A 232 6.54 -6.37 -23.58
C PHE A 232 5.29 -7.25 -23.42
N LEU A 233 4.75 -7.36 -22.20
CA LEU A 233 3.50 -8.08 -21.93
C LEU A 233 2.34 -7.49 -22.74
N GLY A 234 2.19 -6.17 -22.75
CA GLY A 234 1.15 -5.46 -23.54
C GLY A 234 1.23 -5.73 -25.03
N ARG A 235 2.43 -5.91 -25.58
CA ARG A 235 2.63 -6.16 -27.01
C ARG A 235 2.49 -7.63 -27.39
N HIS A 236 3.05 -8.52 -26.59
CA HIS A 236 3.21 -9.93 -26.94
C HIS A 236 2.15 -10.84 -26.30
N PHE A 237 1.56 -10.42 -25.18
CA PHE A 237 0.58 -11.19 -24.40
C PHE A 237 -0.64 -10.34 -23.97
N PRO A 238 -1.24 -9.50 -24.84
CA PRO A 238 -2.28 -8.55 -24.43
C PRO A 238 -3.53 -9.21 -23.83
N GLY A 239 -3.85 -10.44 -24.22
CA GLY A 239 -5.02 -11.18 -23.71
C GLY A 239 -4.81 -11.86 -22.36
N MET A 240 -3.59 -11.83 -21.82
CA MET A 240 -3.24 -12.53 -20.57
C MET A 240 -3.07 -11.57 -19.39
N ILE A 241 -3.16 -10.24 -19.59
CA ILE A 241 -2.83 -9.27 -18.55
C ILE A 241 -3.97 -9.16 -17.53
N LEU A 242 -3.66 -9.52 -16.28
CA LEU A 242 -4.48 -9.22 -15.11
C LEU A 242 -4.07 -7.90 -14.44
N GLY A 243 -2.79 -7.54 -14.52
CA GLY A 243 -2.23 -6.39 -13.81
C GLY A 243 -2.01 -6.71 -12.33
N THR A 244 -2.22 -5.71 -11.48
CA THR A 244 -2.10 -5.82 -10.02
C THR A 244 -3.42 -6.24 -9.37
N ALA A 245 -3.38 -6.55 -8.07
CA ALA A 245 -4.59 -6.76 -7.27
C ALA A 245 -5.51 -5.51 -7.28
N GLU A 246 -4.93 -4.30 -7.29
CA GLU A 246 -5.68 -3.05 -7.44
C GLU A 246 -6.41 -3.01 -8.79
N SER A 247 -5.77 -3.45 -9.89
CA SER A 247 -6.44 -3.54 -11.20
C SER A 247 -7.64 -4.48 -11.15
N GLN A 248 -7.53 -5.61 -10.46
CA GLN A 248 -8.61 -6.59 -10.28
C GLN A 248 -9.78 -5.99 -9.48
N ILE A 249 -9.49 -5.28 -8.38
CA ILE A 249 -10.49 -4.56 -7.59
C ILE A 249 -11.22 -3.52 -8.45
N ASN A 250 -10.48 -2.72 -9.20
CA ASN A 250 -11.04 -1.71 -10.11
C ASN A 250 -11.87 -2.33 -11.25
N ALA A 251 -11.54 -3.57 -11.65
CA ALA A 251 -12.33 -4.35 -12.61
C ALA A 251 -13.58 -5.00 -11.98
N GLY A 252 -13.80 -4.85 -10.68
CA GLY A 252 -14.96 -5.35 -9.95
C GLY A 252 -14.78 -6.73 -9.31
N LEU A 253 -13.58 -7.31 -9.37
CA LEU A 253 -13.26 -8.52 -8.63
C LEU A 253 -12.85 -8.12 -7.20
N ILE A 254 -13.81 -8.14 -6.27
CA ILE A 254 -13.61 -7.68 -4.90
C ILE A 254 -13.43 -8.90 -3.98
N HIS A 255 -12.22 -9.08 -3.46
CA HIS A 255 -11.95 -10.07 -2.42
C HIS A 255 -12.51 -9.62 -1.06
N PRO A 256 -13.38 -10.40 -0.39
CA PRO A 256 -14.07 -9.95 0.83
C PRO A 256 -13.14 -9.62 2.01
N ALA A 257 -12.06 -10.38 2.18
CA ALA A 257 -11.04 -10.11 3.21
C ALA A 257 -9.93 -9.15 2.73
N LEU A 258 -9.38 -9.39 1.53
CA LEU A 258 -8.12 -8.78 1.10
C LEU A 258 -8.27 -7.48 0.30
N ALA A 259 -9.47 -7.08 -0.12
CA ALA A 259 -9.64 -5.88 -0.94
C ALA A 259 -9.18 -4.61 -0.23
N ARG A 260 -9.42 -4.49 1.08
CA ARG A 260 -8.93 -3.36 1.86
C ARG A 260 -7.40 -3.34 1.91
N ASN A 261 -6.77 -4.46 2.25
CA ASN A 261 -5.31 -4.57 2.32
C ASN A 261 -4.64 -4.24 0.98
N ALA A 262 -5.19 -4.76 -0.13
CA ALA A 262 -4.69 -4.44 -1.47
C ALA A 262 -4.87 -2.95 -1.82
N ALA A 263 -6.02 -2.34 -1.48
CA ALA A 263 -6.26 -0.91 -1.69
C ALA A 263 -5.33 -0.03 -0.84
N ASP A 264 -5.13 -0.40 0.43
CA ASP A 264 -4.26 0.33 1.36
C ASP A 264 -2.80 0.26 0.92
N LEU A 265 -2.33 -0.91 0.46
CA LEU A 265 -0.98 -1.06 -0.09
C LEU A 265 -0.78 -0.25 -1.36
N ALA A 266 -1.77 -0.26 -2.27
CA ALA A 266 -1.75 0.55 -3.47
C ALA A 266 -1.73 2.06 -3.13
N ASN A 267 -2.59 2.51 -2.23
CA ASN A 267 -2.62 3.88 -1.72
C ASN A 267 -1.28 4.28 -1.10
N HIS A 268 -0.71 3.43 -0.25
CA HIS A 268 0.59 3.67 0.37
C HIS A 268 1.70 3.81 -0.68
N SER A 269 1.74 2.92 -1.68
CA SER A 269 2.71 3.00 -2.76
C SER A 269 2.62 4.35 -3.50
N ARG A 270 1.40 4.82 -3.81
CA ARG A 270 1.14 6.11 -4.48
C ARG A 270 1.60 7.30 -3.63
N LEU A 271 1.34 7.27 -2.32
CA LEU A 271 1.73 8.33 -1.38
C LEU A 271 3.25 8.43 -1.21
N VAL A 272 3.94 7.29 -1.08
CA VAL A 272 5.40 7.22 -0.94
C VAL A 272 6.11 7.77 -2.19
N ILE A 273 5.54 7.56 -3.39
CA ILE A 273 6.07 8.15 -4.64
C ILE A 273 5.93 9.68 -4.65
N GLY A 274 4.87 10.23 -4.04
CA GLY A 274 4.65 11.67 -3.89
C GLY A 274 5.65 12.40 -2.98
N ASP A 275 6.31 11.67 -2.06
CA ASP A 275 7.24 12.21 -1.06
C ASP A 275 8.73 12.14 -1.44
N TYR A 276 9.08 11.50 -2.57
CA TYR A 276 10.47 11.46 -3.06
C TYR A 276 11.08 12.86 -3.33
N ALA A 277 10.24 13.87 -3.59
CA ALA A 277 10.69 15.25 -3.75
C ALA A 277 11.04 15.95 -2.41
N ARG A 278 10.53 15.46 -1.26
CA ARG A 278 10.80 16.02 0.07
C ARG A 278 12.08 15.46 0.70
N MET A 279 12.46 14.21 0.38
CA MET A 279 13.58 13.51 1.04
C MET A 279 14.99 13.91 0.58
N TYR A 280 15.16 14.54 -0.59
CA TYR A 280 16.45 15.04 -1.05
C TYR A 280 16.90 16.36 -0.37
N ALA A 281 16.19 16.81 0.68
CA ALA A 281 16.37 18.13 1.28
C ALA A 281 16.63 18.13 2.80
N ALA A 282 16.91 16.98 3.44
CA ALA A 282 17.17 16.89 4.88
C ALA A 282 18.42 16.07 5.20
N ASP A 283 19.26 16.59 6.10
CA ASP A 283 20.46 15.91 6.62
C ASP A 283 20.07 14.81 7.64
N LEU A 284 20.64 13.61 7.52
CA LEU A 284 20.36 12.45 8.39
C LEU A 284 21.55 12.12 9.31
N ASN A 285 21.28 11.72 10.55
CA ASN A 285 22.31 11.30 11.53
C ASN A 285 22.48 9.77 11.60
N GLY A 286 23.65 9.34 12.09
CA GLY A 286 24.11 7.94 12.00
C GLY A 286 23.29 6.90 12.77
N GLU A 287 22.57 7.29 13.83
CA GLU A 287 21.70 6.39 14.61
C GLU A 287 20.45 5.97 13.81
N THR A 288 19.98 6.85 12.91
CA THR A 288 18.85 6.56 12.01
C THR A 288 19.29 5.69 10.83
N VAL A 289 20.56 5.71 10.44
CA VAL A 289 21.12 4.95 9.31
C VAL A 289 21.25 3.45 9.62
N ASP A 290 21.55 3.09 10.86
CA ASP A 290 21.63 1.68 11.27
C ASP A 290 20.25 1.00 11.39
N LEU A 291 19.19 1.78 11.59
CA LEU A 291 17.80 1.32 11.62
C LEU A 291 17.25 0.92 10.21
N LEU A 292 17.97 1.19 9.11
CA LEU A 292 17.43 1.29 7.74
C LEU A 292 17.93 0.27 6.70
N ARG A 293 18.46 -0.89 7.11
CA ARG A 293 19.39 -1.67 6.26
C ARG A 293 18.87 -2.89 5.46
N THR A 294 17.61 -3.34 5.51
CA THR A 294 17.14 -4.56 4.77
C THR A 294 16.13 -4.27 3.64
N THR A 295 16.34 -4.86 2.46
CA THR A 295 15.61 -4.52 1.21
C THR A 295 14.78 -5.69 0.68
N MET A 296 13.47 -5.51 0.51
CA MET A 296 12.69 -6.26 -0.48
C MET A 296 12.34 -5.34 -1.65
N TYR A 297 12.54 -5.82 -2.87
CA TYR A 297 12.16 -5.13 -4.09
C TYR A 297 10.71 -5.49 -4.42
N PHE A 298 9.81 -4.50 -4.44
CA PHE A 298 8.45 -4.67 -5.00
C PHE A 298 8.33 -4.02 -6.36
N PRO A 299 7.47 -4.54 -7.24
CA PRO A 299 7.22 -3.98 -8.56
C PRO A 299 6.48 -2.63 -8.45
N ALA A 300 6.53 -1.87 -9.54
CA ALA A 300 5.74 -0.67 -9.68
C ALA A 300 4.24 -0.94 -9.73
N THR A 301 3.43 0.08 -9.42
CA THR A 301 2.02 0.15 -9.81
C THR A 301 1.85 -0.03 -11.34
N ASP A 302 0.63 -0.24 -11.82
CA ASP A 302 0.29 -0.31 -13.25
C ASP A 302 0.86 0.86 -14.09
N GLU A 303 1.17 1.99 -13.45
CA GLU A 303 1.78 3.17 -14.05
C GLU A 303 3.32 3.16 -14.12
N GLY A 304 3.98 2.05 -13.76
CA GLY A 304 5.44 1.91 -13.81
C GLY A 304 6.20 2.69 -12.73
N ARG A 305 5.54 3.08 -11.63
CA ARG A 305 6.17 3.77 -10.50
C ARG A 305 6.56 2.81 -9.38
N THR A 306 7.85 2.55 -9.26
CA THR A 306 8.45 1.76 -8.16
C THR A 306 9.06 2.71 -7.12
N PRO A 307 8.91 2.46 -5.81
CA PRO A 307 9.87 2.94 -4.82
C PRO A 307 11.18 2.16 -5.02
N ILE A 308 12.29 2.82 -5.39
CA ILE A 308 13.59 2.15 -5.59
C ILE A 308 14.64 2.70 -4.61
N ARG A 309 15.57 1.85 -4.18
CA ARG A 309 16.98 2.00 -4.61
C ARG A 309 17.68 0.66 -4.96
N PRO A 310 18.74 0.71 -5.82
CA PRO A 310 19.39 -0.41 -6.51
C PRO A 310 20.60 -1.01 -5.74
N SER A 311 21.15 -2.13 -6.23
CA SER A 311 22.34 -2.77 -5.63
C SER A 311 23.66 -2.00 -5.85
N ARG A 312 24.64 -2.26 -4.97
CA ARG A 312 25.94 -1.56 -4.81
C ARG A 312 26.86 -1.44 -6.03
N SER A 313 26.68 -2.21 -7.11
CA SER A 313 27.63 -2.22 -8.24
C SER A 313 27.65 -0.94 -9.09
N ASP A 314 26.67 -0.06 -8.90
CA ASP A 314 26.39 1.07 -9.79
C ASP A 314 26.75 2.46 -9.24
N VAL A 315 27.39 2.55 -8.06
CA VAL A 315 27.76 3.84 -7.46
C VAL A 315 29.23 3.82 -7.03
N ARG A 316 30.12 4.30 -7.90
CA ARG A 316 31.40 4.89 -7.46
C ARG A 316 31.15 6.35 -7.12
N PHE A 317 30.71 6.63 -5.90
CA PHE A 317 30.85 7.93 -5.28
C PHE A 317 31.10 7.74 -3.79
N GLU A 318 32.11 8.48 -3.32
CA GLU A 318 32.59 8.55 -1.95
C GLU A 318 31.54 9.21 -1.06
N ASP A 319 31.46 8.70 0.18
CA ASP A 319 30.65 9.15 1.31
C ASP A 319 29.12 9.06 1.18
N GLY A 320 28.52 8.64 2.29
CA GLY A 320 27.26 7.88 2.35
C GLY A 320 25.99 8.69 2.15
N ASP A 321 24.92 7.99 1.73
CA ASP A 321 23.50 8.38 1.90
C ASP A 321 22.55 7.34 1.24
N LEU A 322 21.74 6.61 2.03
CA LEU A 322 20.67 5.68 1.57
C LEU A 322 19.47 5.56 2.53
N SER A 323 18.27 5.24 2.00
CA SER A 323 16.93 5.82 2.36
C SER A 323 15.86 4.95 3.10
N MET A 324 14.99 5.65 3.86
CA MET A 324 13.91 5.26 4.81
C MET A 324 12.59 4.59 4.31
N SER A 325 12.34 4.40 3.01
CA SER A 325 10.96 4.24 2.50
C SER A 325 10.35 2.83 2.57
N ALA A 326 11.17 1.78 2.61
CA ALA A 326 10.68 0.39 2.70
C ALA A 326 10.24 0.01 4.13
N LEU A 327 10.83 0.64 5.14
CA LEU A 327 10.58 0.36 6.56
C LEU A 327 9.12 0.64 6.98
N ARG A 328 8.54 1.70 6.43
CA ARG A 328 7.17 2.13 6.73
C ARG A 328 6.12 1.25 6.05
N TYR A 329 6.47 0.65 4.91
CA TYR A 329 5.64 -0.34 4.23
C TYR A 329 5.56 -1.64 5.04
N TYR A 330 6.69 -2.10 5.61
CA TYR A 330 6.69 -3.29 6.48
C TYR A 330 5.98 -3.07 7.80
N ASN A 331 6.17 -1.92 8.45
CA ASN A 331 5.39 -1.60 9.64
C ASN A 331 3.90 -1.48 9.33
N ALA A 332 3.51 -0.87 8.21
CA ALA A 332 2.10 -0.80 7.82
C ALA A 332 1.50 -2.19 7.52
N VAL A 333 2.23 -3.06 6.80
CA VAL A 333 1.76 -4.44 6.53
C VAL A 333 1.71 -5.27 7.81
N SER A 334 2.70 -5.14 8.69
CA SER A 334 2.72 -5.80 10.01
C SER A 334 1.57 -5.30 10.90
N GLU A 335 1.33 -3.99 10.97
CA GLU A 335 0.22 -3.40 11.73
C GLU A 335 -1.15 -3.79 11.15
N ILE A 336 -1.30 -3.86 9.82
CA ILE A 336 -2.53 -4.33 9.15
C ILE A 336 -2.79 -5.82 9.42
N LEU A 337 -1.75 -6.66 9.43
CA LEU A 337 -1.88 -8.09 9.74
C LEU A 337 -2.12 -8.35 11.24
N VAL A 338 -1.59 -7.49 12.11
CA VAL A 338 -1.88 -7.53 13.56
C VAL A 338 -3.32 -7.08 13.85
N TRP A 339 -3.85 -6.11 13.10
CA TRP A 339 -5.26 -5.67 13.21
C TRP A 339 -6.30 -6.73 12.83
N ASP A 340 -5.93 -7.72 12.00
CA ASP A 340 -6.83 -8.84 11.62
C ASP A 340 -6.73 -10.03 12.60
N LEU A 341 -5.75 -10.01 13.51
CA LEU A 341 -5.54 -11.03 14.54
C LEU A 341 -6.23 -10.69 15.88
N GLU A 342 -6.56 -9.42 16.13
CA GLU A 342 -7.33 -8.98 17.30
C GLU A 342 -8.68 -8.38 16.87
N PRO A 343 -9.84 -8.93 17.28
CA PRO A 343 -11.10 -8.21 17.10
C PRO A 343 -10.99 -6.87 17.85
N PRO A 344 -11.49 -5.75 17.30
CA PRO A 344 -11.38 -4.45 17.95
C PRO A 344 -11.95 -4.55 19.37
N GLU A 345 -11.07 -4.42 20.37
CA GLU A 345 -11.48 -4.36 21.76
C GLU A 345 -12.53 -3.25 21.89
N SER A 346 -13.67 -3.59 22.48
CA SER A 346 -14.69 -2.62 22.84
C SER A 346 -14.03 -1.46 23.59
N ALA A 347 -14.13 -0.26 23.01
CA ALA A 347 -13.49 0.96 23.48
C ALA A 347 -13.52 1.10 25.02
N PRO A 348 -12.36 1.27 25.68
CA PRO A 348 -12.38 1.59 27.10
C PRO A 348 -12.73 3.05 27.31
N GLU A 349 -13.59 3.28 28.31
CA GLU A 349 -13.98 4.58 28.83
C GLU A 349 -12.76 5.43 29.23
N SER A 350 -12.90 6.73 28.95
CA SER A 350 -12.14 7.89 29.42
C SER A 350 -11.17 7.68 30.60
N ALA A 351 -9.90 8.02 30.37
CA ALA A 351 -8.91 8.30 31.41
C ALA A 351 -8.33 9.73 31.26
N PRO A 352 -7.88 10.37 32.35
CA PRO A 352 -7.84 11.83 32.49
C PRO A 352 -6.54 12.47 31.98
N SER A 353 -6.66 13.74 31.60
CA SER A 353 -5.59 14.61 31.09
C SER A 353 -4.51 14.95 32.12
N PRO A 354 -3.22 15.01 31.74
CA PRO A 354 -2.18 15.68 32.53
C PRO A 354 -1.99 17.14 32.08
N THR A 355 -1.76 18.00 33.08
CA THR A 355 -1.50 19.45 33.01
C THR A 355 -0.08 19.77 32.50
N PRO A 356 0.17 20.94 31.86
CA PRO A 356 1.41 21.19 31.12
C PRO A 356 2.56 21.68 32.01
N GLY A 357 3.77 21.17 31.73
CA GLY A 357 5.05 21.72 32.18
C GLY A 357 5.80 22.35 31.01
N THR A 358 6.24 23.58 31.24
CA THR A 358 6.67 24.60 30.27
C THR A 358 8.10 24.43 29.70
N GLN A 359 8.24 24.72 28.41
CA GLN A 359 9.41 25.26 27.66
C GLN A 359 10.74 24.48 27.63
N ALA A 360 11.15 24.05 26.42
CA ALA A 360 12.17 24.74 25.62
C ALA A 360 12.47 24.01 24.30
N SER A 361 12.88 24.80 23.30
CA SER A 361 13.52 24.43 22.02
C SER A 361 12.60 24.37 20.79
N GLU A 362 12.38 25.56 20.23
CA GLU A 362 11.88 25.84 18.89
C GLU A 362 12.67 25.11 17.80
N PHE A 363 11.95 24.73 16.73
CA PHE A 363 12.42 24.13 15.47
C PHE A 363 12.95 22.68 15.52
N GLY A 364 12.00 21.73 15.57
CA GLY A 364 12.30 20.31 15.34
C GLY A 364 11.11 19.33 15.43
N ALA A 365 9.87 19.81 15.59
CA ALA A 365 8.70 18.93 15.66
C ALA A 365 8.34 18.40 14.26
N ALA A 366 8.09 17.09 14.15
CA ALA A 366 7.46 16.49 12.99
C ALA A 366 6.09 17.17 12.74
N PRO A 367 5.66 17.35 11.48
CA PRO A 367 4.36 17.95 11.20
C PRO A 367 3.25 17.06 11.77
N GLU A 368 2.49 17.60 12.73
CA GLU A 368 1.31 16.96 13.30
C GLU A 368 0.06 17.29 12.48
N LEU A 369 -0.93 16.41 12.54
CA LEU A 369 -2.25 16.68 11.95
C LEU A 369 -2.88 17.88 12.67
N ILE A 370 -3.25 18.91 11.91
CA ILE A 370 -3.96 20.08 12.45
C ILE A 370 -5.45 19.86 12.28
N LEU A 371 -6.16 19.71 13.40
CA LEU A 371 -7.61 19.73 13.45
C LEU A 371 -8.12 21.13 13.82
N VAL A 372 -8.78 21.80 12.88
CA VAL A 372 -9.46 23.08 13.13
C VAL A 372 -10.94 22.80 13.37
N THR A 373 -11.35 22.84 14.63
CA THR A 373 -12.76 22.69 15.01
C THR A 373 -13.43 24.05 15.13
N LEU A 374 -14.54 24.25 14.41
CA LEU A 374 -15.29 25.51 14.38
C LEU A 374 -16.68 25.27 14.96
N SER A 375 -16.88 25.73 16.20
CA SER A 375 -18.20 25.76 16.83
C SER A 375 -19.11 26.80 16.18
N ARG A 376 -20.39 26.82 16.53
CA ARG A 376 -21.36 27.79 16.02
C ARG A 376 -20.95 29.24 16.24
N GLU A 377 -20.34 29.51 17.39
CA GLU A 377 -19.85 30.84 17.73
C GLU A 377 -18.63 31.22 16.87
N ASN A 378 -17.72 30.28 16.61
CA ASN A 378 -16.56 30.52 15.74
C ASN A 378 -16.96 30.79 14.29
N LEU A 379 -18.02 30.13 13.80
CA LEU A 379 -18.50 30.30 12.42
C LEU A 379 -19.10 31.67 12.13
N THR A 380 -19.57 32.38 13.16
CA THR A 380 -20.14 33.73 13.00
C THR A 380 -19.21 34.83 13.52
N SER A 381 -18.17 34.47 14.28
CA SER A 381 -17.18 35.39 14.82
C SER A 381 -16.07 35.70 13.81
N ARG A 382 -16.01 36.96 13.33
CA ARG A 382 -14.92 37.43 12.46
C ARG A 382 -13.55 37.38 13.14
N THR A 383 -13.50 37.55 14.46
CA THR A 383 -12.24 37.47 15.21
C THR A 383 -11.67 36.06 15.15
N GLU A 384 -12.49 35.04 15.41
CA GLU A 384 -12.07 33.64 15.39
C GLU A 384 -11.71 33.17 13.98
N GLN A 385 -12.50 33.58 12.98
CA GLN A 385 -12.17 33.31 11.58
C GLN A 385 -10.84 33.96 11.16
N ASN A 386 -10.50 35.13 11.70
CA ASN A 386 -9.21 35.78 11.44
C ASN A 386 -8.05 35.00 12.06
N VAL A 387 -8.21 34.43 13.25
CA VAL A 387 -7.18 33.57 13.87
C VAL A 387 -6.90 32.34 13.01
N VAL A 388 -7.94 31.67 12.50
CA VAL A 388 -7.78 30.53 11.57
C VAL A 388 -7.10 30.97 10.27
N CYS A 389 -7.46 32.13 9.75
CA CYS A 389 -6.81 32.73 8.60
C CYS A 389 -5.32 33.05 8.88
N GLU A 390 -4.98 33.57 10.04
CA GLU A 390 -3.59 33.83 10.44
C GLU A 390 -2.79 32.55 10.50
N LEU A 391 -3.35 31.47 11.05
CA LEU A 391 -2.75 30.13 11.02
C LEU A 391 -2.41 29.70 9.57
N PHE A 392 -3.35 29.78 8.64
CA PHE A 392 -3.07 29.46 7.23
C PHE A 392 -2.02 30.38 6.59
N GLY A 393 -2.01 31.65 6.99
CA GLY A 393 -1.00 32.62 6.58
C GLY A 393 0.40 32.25 7.08
N GLU A 394 0.51 31.84 8.34
CA GLU A 394 1.76 31.37 8.94
C GLU A 394 2.26 30.10 8.26
N LEU A 395 1.38 29.11 8.08
CA LEU A 395 1.71 27.88 7.37
C LEU A 395 2.19 28.16 5.94
N GLY A 396 1.56 29.11 5.24
CA GLY A 396 1.91 29.48 3.87
C GLY A 396 3.08 30.45 3.72
N SER A 397 3.57 31.04 4.81
CA SER A 397 4.60 32.09 4.78
C SER A 397 6.03 31.56 4.56
N ASP A 398 6.29 30.32 4.97
CA ASP A 398 7.57 29.62 4.77
C ASP A 398 7.35 28.40 3.85
N PRO A 399 8.04 28.31 2.70
CA PRO A 399 7.97 27.14 1.83
C PRO A 399 8.28 25.80 2.51
N ARG A 400 9.08 25.77 3.58
CA ARG A 400 9.30 24.53 4.35
C ARG A 400 8.07 24.15 5.15
N LEU A 401 7.48 25.10 5.87
CA LEU A 401 6.26 24.88 6.66
C LEU A 401 5.07 24.55 5.75
N ALA A 402 4.91 25.29 4.64
CA ALA A 402 3.84 25.07 3.69
C ALA A 402 3.87 23.61 3.20
N ARG A 403 5.04 23.15 2.78
CA ARG A 403 5.24 21.78 2.32
C ARG A 403 5.04 20.75 3.42
N ALA A 404 5.47 21.03 4.65
CA ALA A 404 5.30 20.11 5.78
C ALA A 404 3.83 19.90 6.15
N TYR A 405 2.99 20.93 6.02
CA TYR A 405 1.57 20.90 6.36
C TYR A 405 0.62 20.72 5.16
N ARG A 406 1.16 20.49 3.97
CA ARG A 406 0.39 20.15 2.76
C ARG A 406 -0.44 18.89 3.01
N GLY A 407 -1.76 19.01 2.91
CA GLY A 407 -2.70 17.92 3.17
C GLY A 407 -2.77 17.49 4.64
N MET A 408 -2.36 18.32 5.60
CA MET A 408 -2.35 17.98 7.04
C MET A 408 -3.39 18.77 7.85
N VAL A 409 -4.29 19.50 7.20
CA VAL A 409 -5.31 20.29 7.88
C VAL A 409 -6.70 19.71 7.66
N THR A 410 -7.41 19.42 8.74
CA THR A 410 -8.82 19.03 8.71
C THR A 410 -9.67 20.16 9.26
N LEU A 411 -10.73 20.52 8.54
CA LEU A 411 -11.77 21.43 9.03
C LEU A 411 -12.94 20.60 9.56
N GLN A 412 -13.27 20.80 10.83
CA GLN A 412 -14.44 20.19 11.46
C GLN A 412 -15.43 21.28 11.85
N PHE A 413 -16.68 21.09 11.45
CA PHE A 413 -17.76 22.01 11.78
C PHE A 413 -18.64 21.42 12.87
N GLY A 414 -18.95 22.23 13.87
CA GLY A 414 -19.84 21.86 14.96
C GLY A 414 -19.14 21.48 16.26
N ASP A 415 -19.97 21.07 17.21
CA ASP A 415 -19.62 20.58 18.52
C ASP A 415 -20.49 19.36 18.88
N PRO A 416 -20.26 18.65 19.99
CA PRO A 416 -21.05 17.46 20.34
C PRO A 416 -22.58 17.67 20.40
N ASN A 417 -23.05 18.90 20.53
CA ASN A 417 -24.48 19.24 20.61
C ASN A 417 -25.04 19.84 19.31
N TRP A 418 -24.18 20.13 18.32
CA TRP A 418 -24.57 20.72 17.05
C TRP A 418 -23.60 20.29 15.94
N GLN A 419 -24.06 19.44 15.04
CA GLN A 419 -23.28 18.92 13.90
C GLN A 419 -23.89 19.42 12.59
N PRO A 420 -23.53 20.63 12.12
CA PRO A 420 -23.99 21.13 10.83
C PRO A 420 -23.31 20.35 9.69
N ASP A 421 -23.98 20.27 8.55
CA ASP A 421 -23.39 19.74 7.32
C ASP A 421 -22.92 20.88 6.41
N LEU A 422 -22.33 20.56 5.25
CA LEU A 422 -21.85 21.56 4.30
C LEU A 422 -22.97 22.36 3.61
N MET A 423 -24.25 22.00 3.80
CA MET A 423 -25.40 22.78 3.33
C MET A 423 -25.83 23.87 4.33
N ASP A 424 -25.28 23.87 5.56
CA ASP A 424 -25.56 24.92 6.55
C ASP A 424 -25.03 26.28 6.09
N GLY A 425 -25.88 27.31 6.18
CA GLY A 425 -25.56 28.63 5.66
C GLY A 425 -24.40 29.31 6.38
N ASP A 426 -24.24 29.09 7.69
CA ASP A 426 -23.13 29.68 8.46
C ASP A 426 -21.80 29.00 8.08
N VAL A 427 -21.83 27.68 7.83
CA VAL A 427 -20.68 26.92 7.31
C VAL A 427 -20.27 27.42 5.93
N GLN A 428 -21.23 27.59 5.01
CA GLN A 428 -20.95 28.08 3.65
C GLN A 428 -20.36 29.50 3.65
N VAL A 429 -20.90 30.40 4.48
CA VAL A 429 -20.39 31.76 4.63
C VAL A 429 -18.97 31.76 5.21
N CYS A 430 -18.69 30.89 6.18
CA CYS A 430 -17.36 30.75 6.77
C CYS A 430 -16.34 30.18 5.76
N LEU A 431 -16.68 29.11 5.05
CA LEU A 431 -15.82 28.52 4.03
C LEU A 431 -15.52 29.52 2.91
N ARG A 432 -16.52 30.26 2.45
CA ARG A 432 -16.32 31.34 1.48
C ARG A 432 -15.35 32.40 1.99
N TYR A 433 -15.47 32.79 3.26
CA TYR A 433 -14.53 33.72 3.88
C TYR A 433 -13.09 33.18 3.85
N PHE A 434 -12.89 31.90 4.19
CA PHE A 434 -11.56 31.29 4.15
C PHE A 434 -10.99 31.23 2.73
N PHE A 435 -11.75 30.76 1.74
CA PHE A 435 -11.25 30.71 0.37
C PHE A 435 -11.05 32.09 -0.28
N ASP A 436 -11.86 33.09 0.09
CA ASP A 436 -11.67 34.47 -0.40
C ASP A 436 -10.34 35.07 0.11
N ARG A 437 -9.91 34.67 1.32
CA ARG A 437 -8.67 35.15 1.95
C ARG A 437 -7.47 34.26 1.66
N PHE A 438 -7.70 32.96 1.51
CA PHE A 438 -6.72 31.91 1.20
C PHE A 438 -7.19 31.09 -0.01
N PRO A 439 -7.02 31.61 -1.24
CA PRO A 439 -7.50 30.92 -2.45
C PRO A 439 -6.88 29.53 -2.66
N HIS A 440 -5.69 29.31 -2.11
CA HIS A 440 -4.96 28.06 -2.18
C HIS A 440 -5.21 27.13 -0.99
N LEU A 441 -6.24 27.38 -0.15
CA LEU A 441 -6.54 26.58 1.04
C LEU A 441 -6.58 25.07 0.77
N LEU A 442 -7.05 24.64 -0.41
CA LEU A 442 -7.02 23.23 -0.83
C LEU A 442 -5.65 22.57 -0.65
N TYR A 443 -4.56 23.31 -0.86
CA TYR A 443 -3.19 22.82 -0.70
C TYR A 443 -2.93 22.24 0.70
N PHE A 444 -3.59 22.77 1.73
CA PHE A 444 -3.43 22.34 3.12
C PHE A 444 -4.45 21.27 3.55
N LEU A 445 -5.57 21.13 2.84
CA LEU A 445 -6.67 20.28 3.30
C LEU A 445 -6.36 18.78 3.12
N LEU A 446 -6.53 18.02 4.20
CA LEU A 446 -6.42 16.56 4.20
C LEU A 446 -7.52 15.95 3.34
N LYS A 447 -7.14 14.98 2.49
CA LYS A 447 -8.09 14.07 1.84
C LYS A 447 -8.41 12.95 2.83
N ASN A 448 -9.58 13.00 3.46
CA ASN A 448 -10.07 11.92 4.31
C ASN A 448 -11.02 11.04 3.49
N GLU A 449 -10.72 9.74 3.37
CA GLU A 449 -11.54 8.78 2.61
C GLU A 449 -12.67 8.16 3.46
N GLU A 450 -12.61 8.28 4.80
CA GLU A 450 -13.62 7.77 5.74
C GLU A 450 -14.78 8.76 5.96
N VAL A 451 -14.51 10.06 5.79
CA VAL A 451 -15.53 11.12 5.81
C VAL A 451 -15.88 11.44 4.36
N ALA A 452 -17.17 11.37 4.00
CA ALA A 452 -17.66 11.58 2.63
C ALA A 452 -17.35 12.97 2.01
N ASP A 453 -16.61 13.83 2.72
CA ASP A 453 -16.27 15.18 2.33
C ASP A 453 -14.91 15.22 1.63
N HIS A 454 -14.93 14.91 0.33
CA HIS A 454 -13.83 15.22 -0.57
C HIS A 454 -13.42 16.71 -0.43
N PRO A 455 -12.13 17.11 -0.42
CA PRO A 455 -11.74 18.51 -0.17
C PRO A 455 -12.39 19.56 -1.08
N LEU A 456 -12.74 19.17 -2.32
CA LEU A 456 -13.52 20.02 -3.24
C LEU A 456 -14.96 20.28 -2.78
N SER A 457 -15.55 19.44 -1.92
CA SER A 457 -16.85 19.66 -1.31
C SER A 457 -16.88 20.95 -0.49
N PHE A 458 -15.78 21.32 0.19
CA PHE A 458 -15.65 22.62 0.87
C PHE A 458 -15.68 23.80 -0.11
N VAL A 459 -15.07 23.64 -1.29
CA VAL A 459 -15.06 24.66 -2.34
C VAL A 459 -16.46 24.84 -2.94
N TRP A 460 -17.15 23.74 -3.20
CA TRP A 460 -18.52 23.78 -3.71
C TRP A 460 -19.49 24.35 -2.68
N ALA A 461 -19.33 24.03 -1.39
CA ALA A 461 -20.08 24.67 -0.32
C ALA A 461 -19.85 26.18 -0.29
N ALA A 462 -18.61 26.64 -0.49
CA ALA A 462 -18.26 28.05 -0.47
C ALA A 462 -18.84 28.85 -1.65
N TYR A 463 -18.80 28.30 -2.88
CA TYR A 463 -19.03 29.08 -4.10
C TYR A 463 -20.08 28.53 -5.05
N ALA A 464 -20.59 27.33 -4.81
CA ALA A 464 -21.61 26.67 -5.63
C ALA A 464 -22.68 26.00 -4.74
N SER A 465 -23.04 26.65 -3.63
CA SER A 465 -23.99 26.12 -2.66
C SER A 465 -25.39 25.89 -3.23
N ASP A 466 -25.79 26.67 -4.22
CA ASP A 466 -27.05 26.50 -4.97
C ASP A 466 -27.08 25.21 -5.81
N ALA A 467 -25.92 24.67 -6.14
CA ALA A 467 -25.77 23.39 -6.84
C ALA A 467 -25.70 22.19 -5.90
N GLN A 468 -25.54 22.38 -4.58
CA GLN A 468 -25.55 21.28 -3.61
C GLN A 468 -26.92 20.62 -3.53
N VAL A 469 -26.91 19.29 -3.46
CA VAL A 469 -28.12 18.47 -3.35
C VAL A 469 -27.92 17.41 -2.30
N ARG A 470 -28.93 17.16 -1.48
CA ARG A 470 -28.93 16.01 -0.59
C ARG A 470 -29.16 14.74 -1.42
N LEU A 471 -28.31 13.74 -1.24
CA LEU A 471 -28.41 12.46 -1.94
C LEU A 471 -29.63 11.68 -1.44
N SER A 472 -30.13 10.76 -2.28
CA SER A 472 -31.35 9.99 -2.01
C SER A 472 -31.24 9.02 -0.84
N ASP A 473 -30.02 8.67 -0.43
CA ASP A 473 -29.73 7.87 0.77
C ASP A 473 -29.91 8.66 2.08
N GLY A 474 -30.09 9.98 1.99
CA GLY A 474 -30.23 10.87 3.14
C GLY A 474 -28.95 11.04 3.97
N GLN A 475 -27.83 10.44 3.56
CA GLN A 475 -26.58 10.37 4.32
C GLN A 475 -25.45 11.20 3.69
N GLY A 476 -25.59 11.63 2.42
CA GLY A 476 -24.55 12.41 1.73
C GLY A 476 -25.03 13.72 1.09
N ILE A 477 -24.08 14.62 0.85
CA ILE A 477 -24.25 15.83 0.04
C ILE A 477 -23.55 15.60 -1.30
N GLY A 478 -24.30 15.72 -2.40
CA GLY A 478 -23.79 15.75 -3.75
C GLY A 478 -23.81 17.17 -4.33
N VAL A 479 -23.26 17.32 -5.53
CA VAL A 479 -23.28 18.59 -6.28
C VAL A 479 -23.79 18.34 -7.70
N ARG A 480 -24.78 19.13 -8.14
CA ARG A 480 -25.26 19.13 -9.52
C ARG A 480 -24.21 19.79 -10.41
N MET A 481 -23.56 18.99 -11.23
CA MET A 481 -22.55 19.50 -12.15
C MET A 481 -23.14 20.45 -13.19
N ASN A 482 -22.56 21.65 -13.27
CA ASN A 482 -22.82 22.66 -14.28
C ASN A 482 -21.54 23.48 -14.52
N ASP A 483 -21.56 24.37 -15.52
CA ASP A 483 -20.39 25.19 -15.88
C ASP A 483 -19.89 26.06 -14.72
N GLY A 484 -20.79 26.52 -13.84
CA GLY A 484 -20.44 27.29 -12.65
C GLY A 484 -19.64 26.48 -11.62
N VAL A 485 -20.11 25.26 -11.32
CA VAL A 485 -19.41 24.32 -10.42
C VAL A 485 -18.02 23.98 -10.96
N LEU A 486 -17.91 23.72 -12.27
CA LEU A 486 -16.64 23.44 -12.91
C LEU A 486 -15.69 24.64 -12.87
N ALA A 487 -16.18 25.85 -13.15
CA ALA A 487 -15.39 27.08 -13.10
C ALA A 487 -14.85 27.37 -11.68
N VAL A 488 -15.63 27.05 -10.64
CA VAL A 488 -15.21 27.15 -9.25
C VAL A 488 -14.10 26.15 -8.94
N ALA A 489 -14.27 24.88 -9.33
CA ALA A 489 -13.24 23.85 -9.11
C ALA A 489 -11.94 24.18 -9.85
N LEU A 490 -12.02 24.62 -11.11
CA LEU A 490 -10.87 25.09 -11.90
C LEU A 490 -10.08 26.18 -11.18
N ARG A 491 -10.79 27.16 -10.60
CA ARG A 491 -10.17 28.27 -9.89
C ARG A 491 -9.47 27.81 -8.61
N ALA A 492 -10.12 26.98 -7.81
CA ALA A 492 -9.56 26.53 -6.53
C ALA A 492 -8.37 25.58 -6.73
N VAL A 493 -8.50 24.59 -7.63
CA VAL A 493 -7.40 23.68 -7.97
C VAL A 493 -6.25 24.44 -8.64
N GLY A 494 -6.57 25.39 -9.51
CA GLY A 494 -5.59 26.28 -10.13
C GLY A 494 -4.81 27.10 -9.09
N ALA A 495 -5.51 27.73 -8.15
CA ALA A 495 -4.88 28.51 -7.08
C ALA A 495 -3.98 27.64 -6.18
N ALA A 496 -4.42 26.43 -5.83
CA ALA A 496 -3.59 25.48 -5.07
C ALA A 496 -2.36 25.02 -5.86
N ALA A 497 -2.50 24.78 -7.18
CA ALA A 497 -1.40 24.37 -8.05
C ALA A 497 -0.40 25.50 -8.30
N ASP A 498 -0.88 26.73 -8.47
CA ASP A 498 -0.06 27.93 -8.55
C ASP A 498 0.73 28.13 -7.25
N PHE A 499 0.06 27.95 -6.10
CA PHE A 499 0.71 28.04 -4.79
C PHE A 499 1.76 26.94 -4.59
N ALA A 500 1.47 25.69 -4.93
CA ALA A 500 2.45 24.59 -4.90
C ALA A 500 3.72 24.95 -5.72
N ALA A 501 3.54 25.53 -6.91
CA ALA A 501 4.66 26.01 -7.72
C ALA A 501 5.44 27.15 -7.05
N GLN A 502 4.76 28.09 -6.37
CA GLN A 502 5.39 29.15 -5.60
C GLN A 502 6.21 28.60 -4.41
N GLN A 503 5.77 27.48 -3.82
CA GLN A 503 6.50 26.77 -2.75
C GLN A 503 7.62 25.85 -3.27
N GLY A 504 7.90 25.88 -4.58
CA GLY A 504 8.97 25.10 -5.21
C GLY A 504 8.60 23.65 -5.51
N GLU A 505 7.30 23.32 -5.60
CA GLU A 505 6.81 21.99 -5.95
C GLU A 505 6.25 21.92 -7.37
N SER A 506 6.03 20.71 -7.87
CA SER A 506 5.29 20.54 -9.12
C SER A 506 3.83 20.93 -8.92
N ARG A 507 3.25 21.63 -9.90
CA ARG A 507 1.80 21.86 -9.99
C ARG A 507 1.03 20.55 -9.86
N SER A 508 1.55 19.48 -10.48
CA SER A 508 0.91 18.15 -10.53
C SER A 508 0.69 17.51 -9.16
N THR A 509 1.34 18.00 -8.10
CA THR A 509 1.07 17.57 -6.72
C THR A 509 -0.40 17.75 -6.33
N MET A 510 -1.08 18.74 -6.91
CA MET A 510 -2.51 19.00 -6.65
C MET A 510 -3.46 18.09 -7.42
N LEU A 511 -2.95 17.14 -8.23
CA LEU A 511 -3.78 16.13 -8.89
C LEU A 511 -4.54 15.23 -7.90
N VAL A 512 -4.04 15.11 -6.66
CA VAL A 512 -4.68 14.34 -5.57
C VAL A 512 -6.13 14.76 -5.31
N HIS A 513 -6.46 16.04 -5.50
CA HIS A 513 -7.82 16.55 -5.36
C HIS A 513 -8.74 16.22 -6.55
N LEU A 514 -8.24 15.51 -7.56
CA LEU A 514 -9.06 15.01 -8.66
C LEU A 514 -9.27 13.49 -8.58
N GLU A 515 -8.61 12.82 -7.63
CA GLU A 515 -8.76 11.37 -7.42
C GLU A 515 -10.17 11.04 -6.91
N GLY A 516 -10.77 9.99 -7.46
CA GLY A 516 -12.14 9.58 -7.11
C GLY A 516 -13.24 10.43 -7.76
N LEU A 517 -12.90 11.54 -8.44
CA LEU A 517 -13.88 12.27 -9.22
C LEU A 517 -14.18 11.55 -10.56
N PRO A 518 -15.45 11.54 -11.01
CA PRO A 518 -15.80 11.10 -12.35
C PRO A 518 -14.95 11.78 -13.43
N LEU A 519 -14.52 11.01 -14.43
CA LEU A 519 -13.63 11.49 -15.51
C LEU A 519 -14.20 12.72 -16.25
N ALA A 520 -15.53 12.79 -16.38
CA ALA A 520 -16.22 13.94 -16.98
C ALA A 520 -15.99 15.26 -16.22
N ILE A 521 -15.61 15.19 -14.95
CA ILE A 521 -15.31 16.32 -14.07
C ILE A 521 -13.79 16.51 -13.96
N ALA A 522 -13.07 15.43 -13.66
CA ALA A 522 -11.62 15.46 -13.48
C ALA A 522 -10.88 15.84 -14.77
N GLY A 523 -11.33 15.35 -15.93
CA GLY A 523 -10.68 15.55 -17.23
C GLY A 523 -10.53 17.02 -17.63
N PRO A 524 -11.63 17.81 -17.67
CA PRO A 524 -11.55 19.24 -17.97
C PRO A 524 -10.66 20.02 -16.99
N ILE A 525 -10.73 19.71 -15.69
CA ILE A 525 -9.88 20.37 -14.67
C ILE A 525 -8.42 20.01 -14.90
N ARG A 526 -8.15 18.71 -15.14
CA ARG A 526 -6.81 18.19 -15.35
C ARG A 526 -6.14 18.85 -16.55
N SER A 527 -6.84 18.89 -17.69
CA SER A 527 -6.33 19.50 -18.92
C SER A 527 -6.10 21.01 -18.76
N ALA A 528 -7.05 21.73 -18.15
CA ALA A 528 -6.95 23.18 -18.01
C ALA A 528 -5.89 23.65 -17.00
N VAL A 529 -5.71 22.93 -15.88
CA VAL A 529 -4.80 23.37 -14.79
C VAL A 529 -3.38 22.83 -14.97
N PHE A 530 -3.23 21.63 -15.53
CA PHE A 530 -1.94 20.92 -15.59
C PHE A 530 -1.42 20.70 -17.02
N GLY A 531 -2.21 20.98 -18.06
CA GLY A 531 -1.75 20.95 -19.45
C GLY A 531 -1.49 19.56 -20.04
N SER A 532 -2.12 18.52 -19.47
CA SER A 532 -2.09 17.13 -19.98
C SER A 532 -3.12 16.88 -21.06
#